data_AF-A0A954WU34-F1
#
_entry.id   AF-A0A954WU34-F1
#
_cell.length_a   1.000
_cell.length_b   1.000
_cell.length_c   1.000
_cell.angle_alpha   90.00
_cell.angle_beta   90.00
_cell.angle_gamma   90.00
#
_symmetry.space_group_name_H-M   'P 1'
#
loop_
_entity.id
_entity.type
_entity.pdbx_description
1 polymer ?
#
loop_
_entity_poly.entity_id
_entity_poly.type
_entity_poly.pdbx_seq_one_letter_code
_entity_poly.pdbx_strand_id
1 'polypeptide(L)'
;MTPELQQRVDSKLPPFDGACVHSVVGLTLFQLRELLAVTAKLLVLSYPVIRSYHDWHEHDGYIVEPNPDSWDTITSAIASDRTLFESRDDDFEVRFAFFPPSFDWLLRYNIDQDDESDVSTATCDFDLSVAKNNQSGIINHLLMRYPDALAQCESHLWFISNYGG
;
A
#
# COMPACT_ATOMS: atom_id res chain seq x y z
N MET A 1 -4.54 10.26 4.16
CA MET A 1 -5.05 10.41 2.77
C MET A 1 -4.51 11.71 2.20
N THR A 2 -4.48 11.92 0.88
CA THR A 2 -4.18 13.26 0.30
C THR A 2 -5.46 13.94 -0.20
N PRO A 3 -5.52 15.28 -0.34
CA PRO A 3 -6.75 15.94 -0.80
C PRO A 3 -7.23 15.42 -2.16
N GLU A 4 -6.31 15.19 -3.10
CA GLU A 4 -6.61 14.68 -4.44
C GLU A 4 -7.07 13.22 -4.41
N LEU A 5 -6.43 12.36 -3.59
CA LEU A 5 -6.88 10.98 -3.46
C LEU A 5 -8.26 10.91 -2.79
N GLN A 6 -8.55 11.75 -1.79
CA GLN A 6 -9.88 11.83 -1.18
C GLN A 6 -10.95 12.17 -2.22
N GLN A 7 -10.72 13.24 -3.00
CA GLN A 7 -11.65 13.64 -4.06
C GLN A 7 -11.88 12.50 -5.07
N ARG A 8 -10.84 11.75 -5.40
CA ARG A 8 -10.92 10.61 -6.32
C ARG A 8 -11.68 9.43 -5.73
N VAL A 9 -11.52 9.12 -4.44
CA VAL A 9 -12.35 8.12 -3.75
C VAL A 9 -13.81 8.51 -3.88
N ASP A 10 -14.17 9.73 -3.46
CA ASP A 10 -15.56 10.23 -3.47
C ASP A 10 -16.19 10.21 -4.87
N SER A 11 -15.36 10.43 -5.89
CA SER A 11 -15.77 10.49 -7.30
C SER A 11 -15.61 9.18 -8.07
N LYS A 12 -15.16 8.08 -7.42
CA LYS A 12 -14.83 6.80 -8.08
C LYS A 12 -13.88 6.97 -9.28
N LEU A 13 -12.85 7.79 -9.13
CA LEU A 13 -11.81 8.01 -10.13
C LEU A 13 -10.58 7.14 -9.85
N PRO A 14 -9.69 6.92 -10.83
CA PRO A 14 -8.43 6.19 -10.65
C PRO A 14 -7.66 6.62 -9.37
N PRO A 15 -7.12 5.66 -8.58
CA PRO A 15 -7.14 4.21 -8.83
C PRO A 15 -8.40 3.48 -8.31
N PHE A 16 -9.36 4.22 -7.76
CA PHE A 16 -10.55 3.70 -7.05
C PHE A 16 -11.67 3.24 -7.99
N ASP A 17 -11.59 3.61 -9.28
CA ASP A 17 -12.47 3.10 -10.33
C ASP A 17 -12.21 1.61 -10.67
N GLY A 18 -11.15 1.05 -10.07
CA GLY A 18 -10.64 -0.25 -10.40
C GLY A 18 -10.73 -1.29 -9.27
N ALA A 19 -9.64 -2.02 -9.06
CA ALA A 19 -9.60 -3.19 -8.18
C ALA A 19 -8.50 -3.01 -7.15
N CYS A 20 -8.74 -3.54 -5.95
CA CYS A 20 -7.77 -3.60 -4.87
C CYS A 20 -7.39 -5.05 -4.62
N VAL A 21 -6.08 -5.30 -4.45
CA VAL A 21 -5.56 -6.54 -3.87
C VAL A 21 -5.06 -6.22 -2.46
N HIS A 22 -5.49 -6.98 -1.46
CA HIS A 22 -5.14 -6.72 -0.07
C HIS A 22 -4.79 -8.00 0.68
N SER A 23 -4.05 -7.87 1.79
CA SER A 23 -3.82 -8.94 2.76
C SER A 23 -5.14 -9.41 3.35
N VAL A 24 -5.33 -10.74 3.45
CA VAL A 24 -6.46 -11.36 4.17
C VAL A 24 -6.06 -12.03 5.48
N VAL A 25 -4.75 -12.11 5.72
CA VAL A 25 -4.13 -12.59 6.95
C VAL A 25 -3.01 -11.63 7.30
N GLY A 26 -2.70 -11.52 8.59
CA GLY A 26 -1.51 -10.80 9.04
C GLY A 26 -0.25 -11.37 8.37
N LEU A 27 0.46 -10.52 7.64
CA LEU A 27 1.70 -10.90 6.97
C LEU A 27 2.85 -10.82 7.98
N THR A 28 3.86 -11.68 7.82
CA THR A 28 5.16 -11.45 8.48
C THR A 28 5.94 -10.37 7.75
N LEU A 29 6.93 -9.75 8.40
CA LEU A 29 7.85 -8.81 7.74
C LEU A 29 8.52 -9.41 6.50
N PHE A 30 8.93 -10.68 6.57
CA PHE A 30 9.52 -11.37 5.42
C PHE A 30 8.54 -11.42 4.24
N GLN A 31 7.28 -11.77 4.51
CA GLN A 31 6.24 -11.83 3.47
C GLN A 31 5.95 -10.44 2.89
N LEU A 32 5.80 -9.42 3.75
CA LEU A 32 5.62 -8.04 3.31
C LEU A 32 6.80 -7.59 2.44
N ARG A 33 8.04 -7.83 2.87
CA ARG A 33 9.26 -7.45 2.14
C ARG A 33 9.29 -8.07 0.74
N GLU A 34 9.04 -9.38 0.64
CA GLU A 34 9.00 -10.07 -0.65
C GLU A 34 7.89 -9.52 -1.55
N LEU A 35 6.73 -9.23 -0.97
CA LEU A 35 5.57 -8.75 -1.71
C LEU A 35 5.77 -7.30 -2.21
N LEU A 36 6.34 -6.43 -1.39
CA LEU A 36 6.78 -5.09 -1.78
C LEU A 36 7.86 -5.15 -2.86
N ALA A 37 8.84 -6.06 -2.75
CA ALA A 37 9.88 -6.22 -3.77
C ALA A 37 9.32 -6.64 -5.13
N VAL A 38 8.40 -7.60 -5.16
CA VAL A 38 7.72 -8.03 -6.39
C VAL A 38 6.88 -6.90 -6.97
N THR A 39 6.11 -6.20 -6.13
CA THR A 39 5.26 -5.09 -6.54
C THR A 39 6.07 -3.93 -7.11
N ALA A 40 7.13 -3.50 -6.41
CA ALA A 40 8.03 -2.44 -6.86
C ALA A 40 8.68 -2.77 -8.20
N LYS A 41 9.15 -4.01 -8.37
CA LYS A 41 9.75 -4.48 -9.63
C LYS A 41 8.78 -4.39 -10.81
N LEU A 42 7.49 -4.63 -10.60
CA LEU A 42 6.47 -4.54 -11.65
C LEU A 42 6.12 -3.09 -11.98
N LEU A 43 6.05 -2.23 -10.96
CA LEU A 43 5.64 -0.84 -11.11
C LEU A 43 6.73 0.08 -11.65
N VAL A 44 7.99 -0.09 -11.22
CA VAL A 44 9.12 0.79 -11.58
C VAL A 44 9.35 0.90 -13.09
N LEU A 45 9.01 -0.16 -13.85
CA LEU A 45 9.19 -0.19 -15.31
C LEU A 45 8.29 0.82 -16.04
N SER A 46 7.10 1.09 -15.50
CA SER A 46 6.09 1.95 -16.11
C SER A 46 5.96 3.30 -15.40
N TYR A 47 6.43 3.41 -14.16
CA TYR A 47 6.20 4.56 -13.28
C TYR A 47 7.51 5.04 -12.64
N PRO A 48 8.39 5.74 -13.38
CA PRO A 48 9.68 6.18 -12.85
C PRO A 48 9.56 7.29 -11.80
N VAL A 49 8.43 8.01 -11.77
CA VAL A 49 8.15 9.07 -10.81
C VAL A 49 7.03 8.62 -9.89
N ILE A 50 7.28 8.70 -8.59
CA ILE A 50 6.32 8.38 -7.55
C ILE A 50 6.23 9.51 -6.53
N ARG A 51 5.15 9.48 -5.75
CA ARG A 51 4.94 10.29 -4.57
C ARG A 51 4.65 9.38 -3.41
N SER A 52 4.94 9.84 -2.21
CA SER A 52 4.62 9.13 -0.98
C SER A 52 3.99 10.03 0.07
N TYR A 53 3.30 9.41 1.01
CA TYR A 53 2.78 10.06 2.20
C TYR A 53 2.50 9.01 3.29
N HIS A 54 2.38 9.48 4.52
CA HIS A 54 1.89 8.67 5.63
C HIS A 54 0.36 8.81 5.68
N ASP A 55 -0.35 7.71 5.52
CA ASP A 55 -1.80 7.65 5.43
C ASP A 55 -2.41 7.51 6.83
N TRP A 56 -2.61 8.65 7.48
CA TRP A 56 -3.27 8.79 8.78
C TRP A 56 -4.80 8.63 8.71
N HIS A 57 -5.34 8.33 7.54
CA HIS A 57 -6.79 8.43 7.33
C HIS A 57 -7.61 7.39 8.09
N GLU A 58 -7.06 6.19 8.32
CA GLU A 58 -7.72 5.18 9.19
C GLU A 58 -7.62 5.58 10.65
N HIS A 59 -6.49 6.18 11.05
CA HIS A 59 -6.21 6.52 12.45
C HIS A 59 -7.04 7.69 12.98
N ASP A 60 -6.96 8.87 12.34
CA ASP A 60 -7.61 10.11 12.83
C ASP A 60 -8.33 10.92 11.74
N GLY A 61 -8.36 10.40 10.52
CA GLY A 61 -8.95 11.06 9.36
C GLY A 61 -8.08 12.18 8.77
N TYR A 62 -6.82 12.32 9.20
CA TYR A 62 -5.97 13.43 8.78
C TYR A 62 -5.56 13.32 7.30
N ILE A 63 -5.68 14.48 6.62
CA ILE A 63 -5.33 14.64 5.22
C ILE A 63 -3.99 15.36 5.13
N VAL A 64 -3.04 14.74 4.45
CA VAL A 64 -1.66 15.22 4.31
C VAL A 64 -1.31 15.53 2.86
N GLU A 65 -0.40 16.48 2.66
CA GLU A 65 0.17 16.71 1.34
C GLU A 65 1.21 15.63 1.01
N PRO A 66 1.23 15.09 -0.23
CA PRO A 66 2.20 14.09 -0.63
C PRO A 66 3.57 14.71 -0.91
N ASN A 67 4.62 13.96 -0.61
CA ASN A 67 5.99 14.32 -0.93
C ASN A 67 6.41 13.69 -2.27
N PRO A 68 7.21 14.37 -3.11
CA PRO A 68 7.95 13.71 -4.18
C PRO A 68 8.86 12.63 -3.59
N ASP A 69 8.88 11.45 -4.21
CA ASP A 69 9.68 10.32 -3.71
C ASP A 69 10.34 9.55 -4.86
N SER A 70 11.16 8.58 -4.51
CA SER A 70 11.94 7.75 -5.41
C SER A 70 11.81 6.28 -5.07
N TRP A 71 12.00 5.43 -6.07
CA TRP A 71 12.06 3.98 -5.85
C TRP A 71 13.22 3.56 -4.95
N ASP A 72 14.25 4.39 -4.79
CA ASP A 72 15.34 4.13 -3.86
C ASP A 72 14.86 4.08 -2.40
N THR A 73 13.81 4.83 -2.06
CA THR A 73 13.18 4.80 -0.73
C THR A 73 12.59 3.43 -0.43
N ILE A 74 11.73 2.93 -1.31
CA ILE A 74 11.14 1.58 -1.18
C ILE A 74 12.25 0.52 -1.21
N THR A 75 13.20 0.63 -2.14
CA THR A 75 14.29 -0.34 -2.30
C THR A 75 15.20 -0.41 -1.07
N SER A 76 15.45 0.74 -0.44
CA SER A 76 16.24 0.81 0.80
C SER A 76 15.48 0.23 1.99
N ALA A 77 14.19 0.51 2.12
CA ALA A 77 13.34 -0.06 3.17
C ALA A 77 13.33 -1.59 3.08
N ILE A 78 13.10 -2.15 1.89
CA ILE A 78 12.99 -3.61 1.69
C ILE A 78 14.33 -4.34 1.56
N ALA A 79 15.46 -3.68 1.82
CA ALA A 79 16.79 -4.28 1.72
C ALA A 79 16.98 -5.43 2.72
N SER A 80 16.31 -5.37 3.88
CA SER A 80 16.28 -6.40 4.91
C SER A 80 15.02 -6.29 5.75
N ASP A 81 14.67 -7.35 6.48
CA ASP A 81 13.51 -7.31 7.39
C ASP A 81 13.71 -6.25 8.49
N ARG A 82 14.95 -6.03 8.94
CA ARG A 82 15.28 -4.99 9.92
C ARG A 82 15.06 -3.58 9.36
N THR A 83 15.57 -3.28 8.18
CA THR A 83 15.38 -1.95 7.57
C THR A 83 13.93 -1.68 7.25
N LEU A 84 13.16 -2.71 6.89
CA LEU A 84 11.72 -2.59 6.69
C LEU A 84 11.02 -2.30 8.02
N PHE A 85 11.34 -3.05 9.07
CA PHE A 85 10.80 -2.81 10.41
C PHE A 85 11.13 -1.41 10.93
N GLU A 86 12.37 -0.93 10.73
CA GLU A 86 12.82 0.41 11.11
C GLU A 86 12.18 1.53 10.26
N SER A 87 11.55 1.19 9.13
CA SER A 87 10.84 2.16 8.28
C SER A 87 9.40 2.43 8.74
N ARG A 88 8.90 1.72 9.75
CA ARG A 88 7.54 1.91 10.27
C ARG A 88 7.33 3.32 10.84
N ASP A 89 6.06 3.71 10.98
CA ASP A 89 5.68 4.88 11.75
C ASP A 89 5.65 4.49 13.23
N ASP A 90 5.77 5.48 14.12
CA ASP A 90 5.76 5.25 15.57
C ASP A 90 4.33 5.19 16.14
N ASP A 91 3.31 5.32 15.28
CA ASP A 91 1.89 5.39 15.64
C ASP A 91 1.05 4.27 14.99
N PHE A 92 -0.06 3.93 15.63
CA PHE A 92 -0.94 2.84 15.23
C PHE A 92 -1.75 3.20 13.98
N GLU A 93 -2.07 2.22 13.14
CA GLU A 93 -2.92 2.38 11.93
C GLU A 93 -2.44 3.42 10.90
N VAL A 94 -1.17 3.85 10.95
CA VAL A 94 -0.58 4.72 9.93
C VAL A 94 0.04 3.90 8.81
N ARG A 95 -0.52 3.96 7.60
CA ARG A 95 0.01 3.24 6.45
C ARG A 95 1.01 4.08 5.67
N PHE A 96 2.13 3.50 5.23
CA PHE A 96 2.95 4.12 4.18
C PHE A 96 2.26 3.96 2.84
N ALA A 97 2.11 5.06 2.11
CA ALA A 97 1.43 5.07 0.83
C ALA A 97 2.34 5.59 -0.29
N PHE A 98 2.26 4.95 -1.46
CA PHE A 98 2.97 5.32 -2.67
C PHE A 98 2.00 5.34 -3.85
N PHE A 99 2.18 6.30 -4.75
CA PHE A 99 1.36 6.41 -5.97
C PHE A 99 2.09 7.20 -7.06
N PRO A 100 1.75 7.03 -8.35
CA PRO A 100 2.31 7.83 -9.42
C PRO A 100 1.50 9.13 -9.59
N PRO A 101 2.07 10.19 -10.19
CA PRO A 101 1.31 11.41 -10.50
C PRO A 101 0.07 11.20 -11.38
N SER A 102 0.00 10.08 -12.12
CA SER A 102 -1.16 9.69 -12.93
C SER A 102 -2.32 9.09 -12.12
N PHE A 103 -2.08 8.69 -10.87
CA PHE A 103 -3.03 7.97 -10.02
C PHE A 103 -3.50 6.64 -10.60
N ASP A 104 -2.67 5.99 -11.42
CA ASP A 104 -2.99 4.69 -11.98
C ASP A 104 -2.98 3.56 -10.95
N TRP A 105 -2.31 3.78 -9.81
CA TRP A 105 -2.28 2.85 -8.69
C TRP A 105 -2.04 3.58 -7.37
N LEU A 106 -2.35 2.91 -6.27
CA LEU A 106 -2.02 3.30 -4.90
C LEU A 106 -1.58 2.05 -4.16
N LEU A 107 -0.31 2.02 -3.76
CA LEU A 107 0.31 0.96 -2.97
C LEU A 107 0.37 1.43 -1.53
N ARG A 108 -0.04 0.58 -0.59
CA ARG A 108 0.06 0.87 0.84
C ARG A 108 0.51 -0.34 1.62
N TYR A 109 1.21 -0.07 2.71
CA TYR A 109 1.51 -1.08 3.72
C TYR A 109 1.52 -0.49 5.11
N ASN A 110 1.31 -1.35 6.10
CA ASN A 110 1.51 -1.04 7.51
C ASN A 110 2.34 -2.15 8.14
N ILE A 111 3.09 -1.80 9.18
CA ILE A 111 3.75 -2.73 10.08
C ILE A 111 3.15 -2.43 11.44
N ASP A 112 2.26 -3.31 11.88
CA ASP A 112 1.50 -3.13 13.11
C ASP A 112 2.45 -3.05 14.31
N GLN A 113 2.12 -2.14 15.21
CA GLN A 113 2.88 -1.84 16.40
C GLN A 113 2.03 -2.19 17.62
N ASP A 114 2.25 -3.40 18.13
CA ASP A 114 1.97 -3.70 19.53
C ASP A 114 3.21 -3.31 20.36
N ASP A 115 3.03 -2.87 21.61
CA ASP A 115 4.11 -2.47 22.54
C ASP A 115 5.17 -3.57 22.74
N GLU A 116 4.81 -4.82 22.44
CA GLU A 116 5.69 -6.00 22.51
C GLU A 116 6.24 -6.46 21.15
N SER A 117 5.96 -5.74 20.05
CA SER A 117 6.36 -6.14 18.70
C SER A 117 7.85 -5.96 18.46
N ASP A 118 8.48 -7.00 17.90
CA ASP A 118 9.84 -6.97 17.40
C ASP A 118 9.90 -7.45 15.94
N VAL A 119 11.11 -7.44 15.36
CA VAL A 119 11.34 -7.88 13.97
C VAL A 119 10.82 -9.31 13.70
N SER A 120 10.72 -10.16 14.72
CA SER A 120 10.27 -11.56 14.58
C SER A 120 8.77 -11.76 14.79
N THR A 121 8.11 -10.84 15.52
CA THR A 121 6.69 -10.93 15.87
C THR A 121 5.80 -9.92 15.17
N ALA A 122 6.39 -8.93 14.48
CA ALA A 122 5.65 -7.90 13.77
C ALA A 122 4.66 -8.48 12.75
N THR A 123 3.42 -8.01 12.85
CA THR A 123 2.36 -8.30 11.90
C THR A 123 2.26 -7.15 10.90
N CYS A 124 1.97 -7.45 9.65
CA CYS A 124 2.03 -6.49 8.57
C CYS A 124 0.78 -6.57 7.70
N ASP A 125 0.40 -5.44 7.12
CA ASP A 125 -0.67 -5.33 6.15
C ASP A 125 -0.22 -4.70 4.85
N PHE A 126 -0.93 -5.03 3.79
CA PHE A 126 -0.65 -4.58 2.44
C PHE A 126 -1.94 -4.37 1.67
N ASP A 127 -2.00 -3.31 0.86
CA ASP A 127 -2.97 -3.20 -0.21
C ASP A 127 -2.41 -2.49 -1.44
N LEU A 128 -2.91 -2.88 -2.61
CA LEU A 128 -2.61 -2.27 -3.90
C LEU A 128 -3.90 -2.07 -4.67
N SER A 129 -4.29 -0.81 -4.82
CA SER A 129 -5.35 -0.39 -5.73
C SER A 129 -4.80 -0.04 -7.09
N VAL A 130 -5.48 -0.48 -8.14
CA VAL A 130 -5.08 -0.26 -9.53
C VAL A 130 -6.29 0.16 -10.35
N ALA A 131 -6.10 1.25 -11.11
CA ALA A 131 -7.09 1.82 -12.01
C ALA A 131 -7.56 0.79 -13.05
N LYS A 132 -8.82 0.90 -13.49
CA LYS A 132 -9.48 -0.11 -14.35
C LYS A 132 -8.70 -0.44 -15.64
N ASN A 133 -8.06 0.56 -16.22
CA ASN A 133 -7.23 0.42 -17.43
C ASN A 133 -5.90 -0.33 -17.21
N ASN A 134 -5.45 -0.51 -15.97
CA ASN A 134 -4.16 -1.10 -15.60
C ASN A 134 -4.26 -2.40 -14.77
N GLN A 135 -5.47 -2.86 -14.45
CA GLN A 135 -5.72 -3.98 -13.53
C GLN A 135 -5.07 -5.31 -13.91
N SER A 136 -5.10 -5.69 -15.19
CA SER A 136 -5.04 -7.11 -15.58
C SER A 136 -3.66 -7.76 -15.44
N GLY A 137 -2.57 -6.98 -15.35
CA GLY A 137 -1.21 -7.52 -15.27
C GLY A 137 -0.78 -7.79 -13.84
N ILE A 138 -0.71 -6.73 -13.03
CA ILE A 138 -0.09 -6.78 -11.70
C ILE A 138 -0.95 -7.55 -10.68
N ILE A 139 -2.26 -7.34 -10.68
CA ILE A 139 -3.18 -7.98 -9.73
C ILE A 139 -3.14 -9.50 -9.91
N ASN A 140 -3.29 -9.98 -11.14
CA ASN A 140 -3.24 -11.41 -11.44
C ASN A 140 -1.89 -12.02 -11.06
N HIS A 141 -0.79 -11.31 -11.30
CA HIS A 141 0.54 -11.79 -10.92
C HIS A 141 0.66 -11.98 -9.40
N LEU A 142 0.20 -11.00 -8.61
CA LEU A 142 0.27 -11.06 -7.15
C LEU A 142 -0.63 -12.16 -6.59
N LEU A 143 -1.88 -12.27 -7.06
CA LEU A 143 -2.82 -13.31 -6.61
C LEU A 143 -2.32 -14.72 -6.94
N MET A 144 -1.71 -14.94 -8.11
CA MET A 144 -1.13 -16.25 -8.45
C MET A 144 0.07 -16.60 -7.58
N ARG A 145 0.85 -15.60 -7.15
CA ARG A 145 2.06 -15.80 -6.34
C ARG A 145 1.75 -15.98 -4.86
N TYR A 146 0.68 -15.36 -4.37
CA TYR A 146 0.29 -15.35 -2.96
C TYR A 146 -1.20 -15.69 -2.77
N PRO A 147 -1.69 -16.85 -3.28
CA PRO A 147 -3.12 -17.17 -3.35
C PRO A 147 -3.79 -17.32 -1.97
N ASP A 148 -3.02 -17.68 -0.95
CA ASP A 148 -3.53 -17.88 0.41
C ASP A 148 -3.38 -16.64 1.30
N ALA A 149 -2.67 -15.61 0.82
CA ALA A 149 -2.38 -14.40 1.60
C ALA A 149 -3.09 -13.15 1.06
N LEU A 150 -3.53 -13.17 -0.21
CA LEU A 150 -4.13 -12.01 -0.87
C LEU A 150 -5.53 -12.33 -1.39
N ALA A 151 -6.43 -11.35 -1.31
CA ALA A 151 -7.71 -11.35 -2.00
C ALA A 151 -7.89 -10.08 -2.83
N GLN A 152 -8.83 -10.15 -3.76
CA GLN A 152 -9.22 -9.04 -4.61
C GLN A 152 -10.64 -8.57 -4.27
N CYS A 153 -10.84 -7.26 -4.28
CA CYS A 153 -12.14 -6.61 -4.17
C CYS A 153 -12.21 -5.36 -5.07
N GLU A 154 -13.37 -4.70 -5.11
CA GLU A 154 -13.49 -3.39 -5.78
C GLU A 154 -12.76 -2.32 -4.96
N SER A 155 -11.88 -1.54 -5.60
CA SER A 155 -11.02 -0.59 -4.89
C SER A 155 -11.84 0.47 -4.14
N HIS A 156 -12.86 1.04 -4.77
CA HIS A 156 -13.72 1.98 -4.07
C HIS A 156 -14.42 1.39 -2.84
N LEU A 157 -14.89 0.14 -2.89
CA LEU A 157 -15.54 -0.50 -1.74
C LEU A 157 -14.54 -0.76 -0.62
N TRP A 158 -13.33 -1.21 -0.95
CA TRP A 158 -12.23 -1.40 0.01
C TRP A 158 -11.95 -0.11 0.78
N PHE A 159 -11.90 1.01 0.08
CA PHE A 159 -11.65 2.29 0.73
C PHE A 159 -12.88 2.71 1.57
N ILE A 160 -14.10 2.67 1.03
CA ILE A 160 -15.27 3.03 1.86
C ILE A 160 -15.42 2.13 3.10
N SER A 161 -15.11 0.84 3.02
CA SER A 161 -15.24 -0.07 4.17
C SER A 161 -14.17 0.14 5.24
N ASN A 162 -12.95 0.56 4.85
CA ASN A 162 -11.87 0.83 5.80
C ASN A 162 -11.86 2.29 6.29
N TYR A 163 -12.50 3.21 5.57
CA TYR A 163 -12.57 4.65 5.90
C TYR A 163 -13.95 5.12 6.38
N GLY A 164 -14.96 4.27 6.29
CA GLY A 164 -16.33 4.55 6.74
C GLY A 164 -16.59 3.88 8.08
N GLY A 165 -16.36 4.60 9.17
CA GLY A 165 -16.93 4.24 10.47
C GLY A 165 -18.45 4.15 10.45
#